data_AF-A0A7S0HZZ1-F1
#
_entry.id   AF-A0A7S0HZZ1-F1
#
_cell.length_a   1.000
_cell.length_b   1.000
_cell.length_c   1.000
_cell.angle_alpha   90.00
_cell.angle_beta   90.00
_cell.angle_gamma   90.00
#
_symmetry.space_group_name_H-M   'P 1'
#
loop_
_entity.id
_entity.type
_entity.pdbx_description
1 polymer ?
#
loop_
_entity_poly.entity_id
_entity_poly.type
_entity_poly.pdbx_seq_one_letter_code
_entity_poly.pdbx_strand_id
1 'polypeptide(L)'
;FLITSTRRAQMSAANEPDATNQRAKVAVLSEKVVDTNPYSRLMALKKMGVVPNYEDIRHKSVIIVGVGGVGSVSAEMLVRCGVGKLIIFDYDKVELANMNRLFYTPDQCGMSKVAAAKKSLGFINPDVEIVDFNYDITTVDNFEHFMGMIKTGGIGGGRIDLVLSCVDNFQARMSINAACNELAQTWLESGVSEDAVSGHIQLLKPGELACFECAPPLIVASGIDEKTLKREGVCAASLPTTMGIVAGFLVQNALKFLLQFGEVSEYVGYIALKDHFPRMTLRPNPECVSSWCRKQQGLFQAREKERLAAEALLPPPPPPPPPKIQTKPPAAPAPSGKEWQSRGGSGGPHRMSGTWPKEAQRQLVRQCGGAGYHRMAGRLAPKKAAVSSNAGTSQMAKRIVGMFIAVIASLRLSLINGAMVIAVSFVVYGLEQSTKESAWQRLRRVFNGVKAGVGSLFRRKGEWPAMGGTSGYHRMAGRLGKTV
;
A
#
# COMPACT_ATOMS: atom_id res chain seq x y z
N PHE A 1 -2.92 -39.53 -55.87
CA PHE A 1 -2.94 -40.11 -54.52
C PHE A 1 -1.55 -40.62 -54.06
N LEU A 2 -0.42 -40.03 -54.50
CA LEU A 2 0.92 -40.50 -54.10
C LEU A 2 2.02 -39.40 -54.09
N ILE A 3 1.66 -38.12 -53.93
CA ILE A 3 2.62 -37.00 -53.80
C ILE A 3 2.23 -36.04 -52.65
N THR A 4 1.62 -36.56 -51.58
CA THR A 4 1.27 -35.75 -50.40
C THR A 4 1.64 -36.38 -49.06
N SER A 5 2.20 -37.60 -49.02
CA SER A 5 2.57 -38.26 -47.75
C SER A 5 4.00 -38.01 -47.28
N THR A 6 4.92 -37.58 -48.15
CA THR A 6 6.34 -37.40 -47.79
C THR A 6 6.70 -36.04 -47.18
N ARG A 7 5.85 -35.01 -47.32
CA ARG A 7 6.04 -33.71 -46.61
C ARG A 7 5.52 -33.71 -45.17
N ARG A 8 4.64 -34.66 -44.80
CA ARG A 8 4.10 -34.74 -43.42
C ARG A 8 5.02 -35.48 -42.46
N ALA A 9 5.95 -36.30 -42.97
CA ALA A 9 6.92 -37.04 -42.15
C ALA A 9 8.24 -36.28 -41.90
N GLN A 10 8.50 -35.17 -42.59
CA GLN A 10 9.69 -34.33 -42.41
C GLN A 10 9.43 -33.01 -41.65
N MET A 11 8.18 -32.75 -41.24
CA MET A 11 7.81 -31.58 -40.42
C MET A 11 7.48 -31.93 -38.96
N SER A 12 7.73 -33.16 -38.51
CA SER A 12 7.52 -33.59 -37.11
C SER A 12 8.82 -33.83 -36.34
N ALA A 13 9.96 -33.37 -36.86
CA ALA A 13 11.28 -33.53 -36.24
C ALA A 13 11.99 -32.19 -35.99
N ALA A 14 11.24 -31.08 -35.96
CA ALA A 14 11.75 -29.76 -35.60
C ALA A 14 10.99 -29.25 -34.37
N ASN A 15 11.75 -28.88 -33.33
CA ASN A 15 11.33 -28.44 -32.00
C ASN A 15 11.08 -29.55 -30.97
N GLU A 16 12.09 -30.37 -30.70
CA GLU A 16 12.42 -30.57 -29.28
C GLU A 16 13.03 -29.25 -28.78
N PRO A 17 12.53 -28.65 -27.68
CA PRO A 17 13.20 -27.50 -27.10
C PRO A 17 14.58 -27.96 -26.64
N ASP A 18 15.61 -27.35 -27.23
CA ASP A 18 17.01 -27.60 -26.90
C ASP A 18 17.20 -27.52 -25.38
N ALA A 19 17.53 -28.65 -24.76
CA ALA A 19 17.70 -28.79 -23.31
C ALA A 19 18.90 -27.99 -22.76
N THR A 20 19.58 -27.21 -23.61
CA THR A 20 20.79 -26.43 -23.34
C THR A 20 20.56 -25.03 -22.79
N ASN A 21 19.32 -24.50 -22.81
CA ASN A 21 19.01 -23.15 -22.32
C ASN A 21 18.70 -23.04 -20.81
N GLN A 22 19.02 -24.08 -20.03
CA GLN A 22 18.88 -24.01 -18.58
C GLN A 22 20.05 -23.25 -17.96
N ARG A 23 19.72 -22.23 -17.17
CA ARG A 23 20.69 -21.51 -16.36
C ARG A 23 21.41 -22.50 -15.43
N ALA A 24 22.75 -22.47 -15.40
CA ALA A 24 23.52 -23.30 -14.47
C ALA A 24 23.43 -22.74 -13.03
N LYS A 25 23.59 -23.63 -12.04
CA LYS A 25 23.65 -23.20 -10.63
C LYS A 25 24.93 -22.39 -10.35
N VAL A 26 24.79 -21.32 -9.59
CA VAL A 26 25.85 -20.43 -9.13
C VAL A 26 26.02 -20.60 -7.62
N ALA A 27 27.18 -21.12 -7.20
CA ALA A 27 27.47 -21.36 -5.79
C ALA A 27 27.67 -20.04 -5.00
N VAL A 28 28.31 -19.04 -5.61
CA VAL A 28 28.65 -17.76 -4.96
C VAL A 28 28.26 -16.60 -5.85
N LEU A 29 27.58 -15.60 -5.27
CA LEU A 29 27.21 -14.37 -5.96
C LEU A 29 28.48 -13.60 -6.36
N SER A 30 28.64 -13.37 -7.67
CA SER A 30 29.80 -12.68 -8.23
C SER A 30 29.45 -11.26 -8.66
N GLU A 31 30.34 -10.31 -8.37
CA GLU A 31 30.24 -8.92 -8.84
C GLU A 31 30.74 -8.73 -10.28
N LYS A 32 31.22 -9.80 -10.94
CA LYS A 32 31.77 -9.74 -12.29
C LYS A 32 30.67 -9.38 -13.28
N VAL A 33 30.88 -8.30 -14.03
CA VAL A 33 29.93 -7.83 -15.05
C VAL A 33 30.21 -8.56 -16.36
N VAL A 34 29.47 -9.63 -16.60
CA VAL A 34 29.45 -10.40 -17.85
C VAL A 34 28.02 -10.81 -18.14
N ASP A 35 27.68 -11.03 -19.42
CA ASP A 35 26.31 -11.33 -19.83
C ASP A 35 25.81 -12.69 -19.32
N THR A 36 26.73 -13.60 -19.01
CA THR A 36 26.41 -14.91 -18.41
C THR A 36 26.15 -14.86 -16.91
N ASN A 37 26.41 -13.73 -16.22
CA ASN A 37 26.17 -13.59 -14.79
C ASN A 37 24.81 -12.92 -14.52
N PRO A 38 23.77 -13.69 -14.13
CA PRO A 38 22.43 -13.16 -13.90
C PRO A 38 22.36 -12.21 -12.69
N TYR A 39 23.34 -12.26 -11.79
CA TYR A 39 23.39 -11.45 -10.58
C TYR A 39 24.22 -10.17 -10.73
N SER A 40 24.90 -9.97 -11.85
CA SER A 40 25.81 -8.84 -12.07
C SER A 40 25.16 -7.47 -11.80
N ARG A 41 23.90 -7.29 -12.21
CA ARG A 41 23.15 -6.03 -12.02
C ARG A 41 22.64 -5.87 -10.58
N LEU A 42 22.40 -6.97 -9.88
CA LEU A 42 21.99 -6.95 -8.48
C LEU A 42 23.19 -6.65 -7.57
N MET A 43 24.34 -7.30 -7.81
CA MET A 43 25.59 -7.05 -7.10
C MET A 43 26.15 -5.64 -7.35
N ALA A 44 25.72 -4.95 -8.42
CA ALA A 44 26.05 -3.54 -8.61
C ALA A 44 25.51 -2.64 -7.48
N LEU A 45 24.45 -3.04 -6.77
CA LEU A 45 23.93 -2.30 -5.60
C LEU A 45 24.97 -2.19 -4.48
N LYS A 46 25.82 -3.21 -4.32
CA LYS A 46 26.95 -3.21 -3.40
C LYS A 46 28.02 -2.20 -3.83
N LYS A 47 28.38 -2.21 -5.12
CA LYS A 47 29.34 -1.25 -5.70
C LYS A 47 28.87 0.20 -5.61
N MET A 48 27.56 0.43 -5.72
CA MET A 48 26.96 1.76 -5.59
C MET A 48 26.78 2.20 -4.12
N GLY A 49 27.11 1.35 -3.15
CA GLY A 49 26.96 1.66 -1.73
C GLY A 49 25.50 1.70 -1.25
N VAL A 50 24.55 1.13 -2.01
CA VAL A 50 23.13 1.11 -1.65
C VAL A 50 22.80 -0.07 -0.73
N VAL A 51 23.31 -1.26 -1.07
CA VAL A 51 23.13 -2.49 -0.29
C VAL A 51 24.49 -3.17 -0.13
N PRO A 52 25.24 -2.86 0.95
CA PRO A 52 26.64 -3.30 1.08
C PRO A 52 26.80 -4.82 1.23
N ASN A 53 25.74 -5.51 1.64
CA ASN A 53 25.67 -6.93 1.97
C ASN A 53 24.62 -7.66 1.13
N TYR A 54 24.49 -7.32 -0.16
CA TYR A 54 23.47 -7.89 -1.03
C TYR A 54 23.50 -9.43 -1.05
N GLU A 55 24.70 -10.01 -0.96
CA GLU A 55 24.91 -11.45 -0.92
C GLU A 55 24.19 -12.19 0.21
N ASP A 56 23.89 -11.50 1.32
CA ASP A 56 23.18 -12.07 2.47
C ASP A 56 21.80 -12.59 2.10
N ILE A 57 21.20 -12.14 0.98
CA ILE A 57 19.91 -12.62 0.48
C ILE A 57 19.90 -14.14 0.27
N ARG A 58 21.06 -14.73 -0.06
CA ARG A 58 21.24 -16.20 -0.22
C ARG A 58 21.13 -16.97 1.08
N HIS A 59 21.25 -16.27 2.21
CA HIS A 59 21.11 -16.84 3.56
C HIS A 59 19.74 -16.53 4.17
N LYS A 60 18.80 -15.99 3.39
CA LYS A 60 17.44 -15.71 3.84
C LYS A 60 16.46 -16.76 3.35
N SER A 61 15.49 -17.04 4.20
CA SER A 61 14.39 -17.97 3.99
C SER A 61 13.06 -17.23 4.17
N VAL A 62 12.17 -17.38 3.19
CA VAL A 62 10.87 -16.69 3.17
C VAL A 62 9.74 -17.69 2.97
N ILE A 63 8.68 -17.56 3.76
CA ILE A 63 7.39 -18.22 3.48
C ILE A 63 6.50 -17.25 2.71
N ILE A 64 5.79 -17.72 1.68
CA ILE A 64 4.65 -17.05 1.07
C ILE A 64 3.40 -17.92 1.26
N VAL A 65 2.34 -17.34 1.81
CA VAL A 65 1.02 -17.96 1.88
C VAL A 65 0.10 -17.29 0.87
N GLY A 66 -0.45 -18.09 -0.05
CA GLY A 66 -1.18 -17.64 -1.23
C GLY A 66 -0.22 -17.33 -2.38
N VAL A 67 -0.29 -18.10 -3.46
CA VAL A 67 0.48 -17.91 -4.71
C VAL A 67 -0.48 -17.55 -5.85
N GLY A 68 -1.48 -16.71 -5.54
CA GLY A 68 -2.37 -16.06 -6.49
C GLY A 68 -1.72 -14.83 -7.15
N GLY A 69 -2.53 -13.82 -7.48
CA GLY A 69 -2.07 -12.66 -8.27
C GLY A 69 -0.90 -11.85 -7.67
N VAL A 70 -0.92 -11.55 -6.36
CA VAL A 70 0.18 -10.85 -5.68
C VAL A 70 1.30 -11.82 -5.31
N GLY A 71 0.94 -12.99 -4.80
CA GLY A 71 1.87 -13.98 -4.28
C GLY A 71 2.79 -14.58 -5.35
N SER A 72 2.26 -14.87 -6.55
CA SER A 72 3.04 -15.45 -7.64
C SER A 72 4.11 -14.48 -8.16
N VAL A 73 3.75 -13.20 -8.34
CA VAL A 73 4.68 -12.13 -8.74
C VAL A 73 5.70 -11.88 -7.63
N SER A 74 5.27 -11.91 -6.37
CA SER A 74 6.18 -11.74 -5.22
C SER A 74 7.20 -12.87 -5.13
N ALA A 75 6.76 -14.12 -5.36
CA ALA A 75 7.63 -15.28 -5.43
C ALA A 75 8.65 -15.14 -6.57
N GLU A 76 8.21 -14.74 -7.76
CA GLU A 76 9.10 -14.51 -8.91
C GLU A 76 10.15 -13.44 -8.62
N MET A 77 9.76 -12.30 -8.06
CA MET A 77 10.68 -11.22 -7.72
C MET A 77 11.73 -11.67 -6.70
N LEU A 78 11.34 -12.36 -5.62
CA LEU A 78 12.28 -12.90 -4.62
C LEU A 78 13.24 -13.95 -5.22
N VAL A 79 12.72 -14.83 -6.07
CA VAL A 79 13.52 -15.86 -6.75
C VAL A 79 14.53 -15.22 -7.71
N ARG A 80 14.13 -14.18 -8.45
CA ARG A 80 15.04 -13.40 -9.31
C ARG A 80 16.08 -12.62 -8.51
N CYS A 81 15.74 -12.12 -7.33
CA CYS A 81 16.71 -11.53 -6.39
C CYS A 81 17.67 -12.57 -5.77
N GLY A 82 17.35 -13.86 -5.87
CA GLY A 82 18.20 -14.93 -5.38
C GLY A 82 18.06 -15.19 -3.89
N VAL A 83 16.83 -15.10 -3.34
CA VAL A 83 16.56 -15.62 -1.98
C VAL A 83 17.10 -17.04 -1.81
N GLY A 84 17.62 -17.38 -0.64
CA GLY A 84 18.20 -18.71 -0.40
C GLY A 84 17.16 -19.82 -0.46
N LYS A 85 16.07 -19.64 0.28
CA LYS A 85 14.97 -20.61 0.36
C LYS A 85 13.61 -19.92 0.29
N LEU A 86 12.70 -20.46 -0.51
CA LEU A 86 11.32 -20.02 -0.62
C LEU A 86 10.39 -21.19 -0.32
N ILE A 87 9.48 -20.99 0.63
CA ILE A 87 8.45 -21.97 0.97
C ILE A 87 7.11 -21.38 0.59
N ILE A 88 6.31 -22.12 -0.17
CA ILE A 88 5.03 -21.64 -0.69
C ILE A 88 3.87 -22.52 -0.24
N PHE A 89 2.79 -21.90 0.23
CA PHE A 89 1.55 -22.55 0.63
C PHE A 89 0.40 -22.00 -0.22
N ASP A 90 -0.35 -22.86 -0.88
CA ASP A 90 -1.61 -22.55 -1.57
C ASP A 90 -2.37 -23.87 -1.77
N TYR A 91 -3.69 -23.87 -1.70
CA TYR A 91 -4.51 -25.08 -1.90
C TYR A 91 -5.22 -25.11 -3.25
N ASP A 92 -5.20 -23.99 -3.98
CA ASP A 92 -5.93 -23.86 -5.23
C ASP A 92 -5.19 -24.47 -6.42
N LYS A 93 -5.95 -24.64 -7.50
CA LYS A 93 -5.42 -24.96 -8.84
C LYS A 93 -5.36 -23.72 -9.72
N VAL A 94 -4.53 -23.80 -10.76
CA VAL A 94 -4.49 -22.81 -11.83
C VAL A 94 -5.73 -22.98 -12.70
N GLU A 95 -6.45 -21.89 -12.92
CA GLU A 95 -7.63 -21.83 -13.79
C GLU A 95 -7.43 -20.82 -14.92
N LEU A 96 -8.15 -21.00 -16.05
CA LEU A 96 -8.13 -20.03 -17.15
C LEU A 96 -8.61 -18.64 -16.71
N ALA A 97 -9.51 -18.57 -15.72
CA ALA A 97 -9.95 -17.32 -15.12
C ALA A 97 -8.81 -16.53 -14.44
N ASN A 98 -7.66 -17.16 -14.15
CA ASN A 98 -6.49 -16.50 -13.57
C ASN A 98 -5.58 -15.84 -14.62
N MET A 99 -5.82 -16.04 -15.92
CA MET A 99 -4.95 -15.57 -17.01
C MET A 99 -5.02 -14.05 -17.25
N ASN A 100 -5.94 -13.34 -16.60
CA ASN A 100 -5.91 -11.88 -16.56
C ASN A 100 -4.84 -11.33 -15.60
N ARG A 101 -4.19 -12.20 -14.82
CA ARG A 101 -3.12 -11.87 -13.88
C ARG A 101 -1.78 -12.38 -14.43
N LEU A 102 -0.70 -11.90 -13.85
CA LEU A 102 0.66 -12.28 -14.24
C LEU A 102 1.02 -13.70 -13.78
N PHE A 103 2.19 -14.17 -14.23
CA PHE A 103 2.90 -15.40 -13.83
C PHE A 103 2.43 -16.72 -14.45
N TYR A 104 1.19 -17.16 -14.23
CA TYR A 104 0.74 -18.46 -14.75
C TYR A 104 0.44 -18.41 -16.26
N THR A 105 0.62 -19.53 -16.94
CA THR A 105 0.36 -19.66 -18.38
C THR A 105 -0.78 -20.65 -18.67
N PRO A 106 -1.45 -20.55 -19.84
CA PRO A 106 -2.61 -21.40 -20.14
C PRO A 106 -2.34 -22.91 -20.09
N ASP A 107 -1.13 -23.35 -20.44
CA ASP A 107 -0.70 -24.75 -20.41
C ASP A 107 -0.58 -25.33 -18.99
N GLN A 108 -0.58 -24.47 -17.96
CA GLN A 108 -0.51 -24.88 -16.55
C GLN A 108 -1.89 -25.09 -15.92
N CYS A 109 -2.98 -24.83 -16.64
CA CYS A 109 -4.33 -25.00 -16.12
C CYS A 109 -4.57 -26.43 -15.61
N GLY A 110 -5.18 -26.55 -14.42
CA GLY A 110 -5.43 -27.81 -13.75
C GLY A 110 -4.30 -28.28 -12.81
N MET A 111 -3.09 -27.75 -12.93
CA MET A 111 -2.03 -27.95 -11.93
C MET A 111 -2.39 -27.24 -10.62
N SER A 112 -1.96 -27.76 -9.47
CA SER A 112 -1.97 -26.96 -8.24
C SER A 112 -1.09 -25.72 -8.43
N LYS A 113 -1.53 -24.57 -7.91
CA LYS A 113 -0.79 -23.29 -8.00
C LYS A 113 0.65 -23.44 -7.53
N VAL A 114 0.87 -24.10 -6.39
CA VAL A 114 2.21 -24.29 -5.84
C VAL A 114 3.12 -25.15 -6.73
N ALA A 115 2.63 -26.24 -7.33
CA ALA A 115 3.43 -27.07 -8.23
C ALA A 115 3.76 -26.34 -9.54
N ALA A 116 2.80 -25.61 -10.12
CA ALA A 116 3.04 -24.78 -11.31
C ALA A 116 4.07 -23.68 -11.00
N ALA A 117 3.93 -23.02 -9.85
CA ALA A 117 4.88 -22.00 -9.40
C ALA A 117 6.28 -22.57 -9.19
N LYS A 118 6.42 -23.69 -8.46
CA LYS A 118 7.71 -24.34 -8.25
C LYS A 118 8.41 -24.70 -9.55
N LYS A 119 7.67 -25.22 -10.54
CA LYS A 119 8.20 -25.52 -11.87
C LYS A 119 8.75 -24.27 -12.56
N SER A 120 7.93 -23.21 -12.67
CA SER A 120 8.34 -21.96 -13.33
C SER A 120 9.50 -21.27 -12.61
N LEU A 121 9.44 -21.17 -11.28
CA LEU A 121 10.44 -20.49 -10.46
C LEU A 121 11.78 -21.24 -10.44
N GLY A 122 11.73 -22.58 -10.36
CA GLY A 122 12.93 -23.42 -10.43
C GLY A 122 13.64 -23.30 -11.78
N PHE A 123 12.88 -23.12 -12.87
CA PHE A 123 13.44 -22.81 -14.18
C PHE A 123 14.07 -21.40 -14.24
N ILE A 124 13.42 -20.40 -13.63
CA ILE A 124 13.92 -19.01 -13.60
C ILE A 124 15.24 -18.90 -12.83
N ASN A 125 15.34 -19.55 -11.67
CA ASN A 125 16.53 -19.53 -10.87
C ASN A 125 16.74 -20.83 -10.08
N PRO A 126 17.60 -21.74 -10.57
CA PRO A 126 17.85 -23.02 -9.91
C PRO A 126 18.72 -22.91 -8.65
N ASP A 127 19.21 -21.71 -8.32
CA ASP A 127 19.99 -21.45 -7.11
C ASP A 127 19.11 -21.41 -5.85
N VAL A 128 17.80 -21.18 -6.01
CA VAL A 128 16.84 -21.06 -4.91
C VAL A 128 16.29 -22.43 -4.53
N GLU A 129 16.31 -22.76 -3.24
CA GLU A 129 15.59 -23.92 -2.73
C GLU A 129 14.10 -23.59 -2.65
N ILE A 130 13.26 -24.30 -3.40
CA ILE A 130 11.81 -24.06 -3.41
C ILE A 130 11.09 -25.28 -2.82
N VAL A 131 10.33 -25.05 -1.76
CA VAL A 131 9.50 -26.06 -1.09
C VAL A 131 8.04 -25.65 -1.21
N ASP A 132 7.19 -26.57 -1.62
CA ASP A 132 5.77 -26.32 -1.86
C ASP A 132 4.87 -27.22 -1.01
N PHE A 133 3.76 -26.66 -0.57
CA PHE A 133 2.73 -27.35 0.18
C PHE A 133 1.35 -27.03 -0.39
N ASN A 134 0.70 -28.05 -0.96
CA ASN A 134 -0.60 -27.93 -1.60
C ASN A 134 -1.74 -28.23 -0.63
N TYR A 135 -1.98 -27.36 0.35
CA TYR A 135 -3.03 -27.54 1.35
C TYR A 135 -3.49 -26.23 1.97
N ASP A 136 -4.66 -26.25 2.61
CA ASP A 136 -5.23 -25.12 3.34
C ASP A 136 -4.67 -25.04 4.77
N ILE A 137 -3.95 -23.95 5.06
CA ILE A 137 -3.32 -23.69 6.36
C ILE A 137 -4.32 -23.47 7.51
N THR A 138 -5.61 -23.26 7.21
CA THR A 138 -6.64 -22.96 8.21
C THR A 138 -7.22 -24.20 8.88
N THR A 139 -6.99 -25.38 8.30
CA THR A 139 -7.40 -26.65 8.91
C THR A 139 -6.48 -27.03 10.05
N VAL A 140 -7.01 -27.71 11.08
CA VAL A 140 -6.29 -28.00 12.34
C VAL A 140 -4.96 -28.71 12.09
N ASP A 141 -4.97 -29.82 11.36
CA ASP A 141 -3.77 -30.63 11.11
C ASP A 141 -2.71 -29.85 10.31
N ASN A 142 -3.13 -29.07 9.32
CA ASN A 142 -2.22 -28.30 8.48
C ASN A 142 -1.67 -27.06 9.17
N PHE A 143 -2.42 -26.49 10.13
CA PHE A 143 -2.00 -25.33 10.90
C PHE A 143 -0.77 -25.67 11.77
N GLU A 144 -0.77 -26.83 12.40
CA GLU A 144 0.38 -27.31 13.18
C GLU A 144 1.63 -27.46 12.31
N HIS A 145 1.47 -28.07 11.13
CA HIS A 145 2.57 -28.22 10.17
C HIS A 145 3.07 -26.85 9.68
N PHE A 146 2.18 -25.91 9.37
CA PHE A 146 2.54 -24.54 8.99
C PHE A 146 3.37 -23.83 10.09
N MET A 147 2.96 -23.94 11.36
CA MET A 147 3.73 -23.43 12.49
C MET A 147 5.09 -24.12 12.64
N GLY A 148 5.16 -25.43 12.40
CA GLY A 148 6.40 -26.19 12.35
C GLY A 148 7.36 -25.65 11.30
N MET A 149 6.86 -25.34 10.10
CA MET A 149 7.64 -24.74 9.02
C MET A 149 8.13 -23.33 9.35
N ILE A 150 7.36 -22.52 10.09
CA ILE A 150 7.86 -21.22 10.58
C ILE A 150 9.05 -21.43 11.54
N LYS A 151 8.97 -22.40 12.44
CA LYS A 151 10.00 -22.67 13.46
C LYS A 151 11.28 -23.28 12.90
N THR A 152 11.16 -24.19 11.93
CA THR A 152 12.24 -25.10 11.52
C THR A 152 12.45 -25.20 10.01
N GLY A 153 11.63 -24.51 9.21
CA GLY A 153 11.71 -24.55 7.74
C GLY A 153 12.81 -23.68 7.13
N GLY A 154 13.47 -22.84 7.94
CA GLY A 154 14.55 -21.96 7.50
C GLY A 154 15.77 -22.71 7.01
N ILE A 155 16.75 -21.94 6.51
CA ILE A 155 18.03 -22.50 6.05
C ILE A 155 18.73 -23.18 7.23
N GLY A 156 19.22 -24.40 7.02
CA GLY A 156 19.86 -25.20 8.06
C GLY A 156 18.91 -25.76 9.12
N GLY A 157 17.60 -25.78 8.88
CA GLY A 157 16.60 -26.25 9.86
C GLY A 157 16.23 -25.20 10.92
N GLY A 158 16.63 -23.96 10.71
CA GLY A 158 16.35 -22.83 11.60
C GLY A 158 14.97 -22.22 11.41
N ARG A 159 14.74 -21.10 12.08
CA ARG A 159 13.52 -20.31 11.95
C ARG A 159 13.48 -19.55 10.62
N ILE A 160 12.28 -19.36 10.09
CA ILE A 160 12.05 -18.55 8.90
C ILE A 160 12.33 -17.07 9.18
N ASP A 161 13.02 -16.40 8.25
CA ASP A 161 13.35 -14.98 8.42
C ASP A 161 12.12 -14.08 8.28
N LEU A 162 11.22 -14.41 7.34
CA LEU A 162 10.04 -13.59 7.05
C LEU A 162 8.89 -14.43 6.46
N VAL A 163 7.66 -14.13 6.88
CA VAL A 163 6.43 -14.67 6.29
C VAL A 163 5.74 -13.57 5.49
N LEU A 164 5.26 -13.87 4.28
CA LEU A 164 4.46 -12.98 3.44
C LEU A 164 3.05 -13.55 3.28
N SER A 165 2.05 -12.79 3.69
CA SER A 165 0.64 -13.11 3.49
C SER A 165 0.13 -12.43 2.21
N CYS A 166 -0.19 -13.26 1.21
CA CYS A 166 -0.70 -12.88 -0.09
C CYS A 166 -2.06 -13.55 -0.39
N VAL A 167 -2.76 -13.97 0.67
CA VAL A 167 -4.09 -14.60 0.63
C VAL A 167 -5.19 -13.57 0.40
N ASP A 168 -6.36 -14.02 -0.04
CA ASP A 168 -7.49 -13.15 -0.38
C ASP A 168 -8.59 -13.11 0.69
N ASN A 169 -8.63 -14.07 1.61
CA ASN A 169 -9.66 -14.19 2.64
C ASN A 169 -9.15 -13.84 4.05
N PHE A 170 -10.05 -13.41 4.94
CA PHE A 170 -9.71 -13.02 6.30
C PHE A 170 -9.40 -14.21 7.21
N GLN A 171 -10.00 -15.37 6.98
CA GLN A 171 -9.75 -16.58 7.77
C GLN A 171 -8.27 -17.01 7.71
N ALA A 172 -7.69 -17.02 6.51
CA ALA A 172 -6.26 -17.31 6.33
C ALA A 172 -5.38 -16.21 6.93
N ARG A 173 -5.72 -14.92 6.76
CA ARG A 173 -4.98 -13.82 7.42
C ARG A 173 -4.97 -13.96 8.95
N MET A 174 -6.11 -14.34 9.53
CA MET A 174 -6.25 -14.59 10.97
C MET A 174 -5.43 -15.79 11.44
N SER A 175 -5.38 -16.86 10.63
CA SER A 175 -4.55 -18.04 10.93
C SER A 175 -3.06 -17.67 10.93
N ILE A 176 -2.59 -16.94 9.92
CA ILE A 176 -1.21 -16.42 9.87
C ILE A 176 -0.94 -15.51 11.07
N ASN A 177 -1.87 -14.61 11.41
CA ASN A 177 -1.75 -13.72 12.56
C ASN A 177 -1.61 -14.50 13.89
N ALA A 178 -2.41 -15.54 14.10
CA ALA A 178 -2.35 -16.38 15.28
C ALA A 178 -0.99 -17.08 15.40
N ALA A 179 -0.54 -17.75 14.33
CA ALA A 179 0.76 -18.42 14.28
C ALA A 179 1.91 -17.43 14.54
N CYS A 180 1.89 -16.27 13.87
CA CYS A 180 2.96 -15.28 14.01
C CYS A 180 2.99 -14.63 15.39
N ASN A 181 1.84 -14.33 16.01
CA ASN A 181 1.79 -13.80 17.37
C ASN A 181 2.30 -14.82 18.41
N GLU A 182 1.93 -16.09 18.27
CA GLU A 182 2.40 -17.15 19.17
C GLU A 182 3.93 -17.31 19.05
N LEU A 183 4.44 -17.34 17.83
CA LEU A 183 5.85 -17.61 17.54
C LEU A 183 6.74 -16.37 17.60
N ALA A 184 6.17 -15.18 17.85
CA ALA A 184 6.84 -13.88 17.69
C ALA A 184 7.44 -13.67 16.29
N GLN A 185 6.83 -14.22 15.24
CA GLN A 185 7.32 -14.17 13.86
C GLN A 185 6.95 -12.84 13.21
N THR A 186 7.96 -12.13 12.69
CA THR A 186 7.73 -10.95 11.85
C THR A 186 7.20 -11.40 10.50
N TRP A 187 6.19 -10.69 10.00
CA TRP A 187 5.54 -10.98 8.73
C TRP A 187 5.04 -9.72 8.04
N LEU A 188 4.85 -9.79 6.73
CA LEU A 188 4.21 -8.76 5.94
C LEU A 188 2.87 -9.28 5.43
N GLU A 189 1.85 -8.45 5.49
CA GLU A 189 0.55 -8.69 4.88
C GLU A 189 0.37 -7.80 3.65
N SER A 190 -0.38 -8.30 2.67
CA SER A 190 -0.75 -7.56 1.48
C SER A 190 -2.21 -7.79 1.12
N GLY A 191 -2.84 -6.74 0.59
CA GLY A 191 -4.22 -6.78 0.12
C GLY A 191 -4.41 -5.97 -1.16
N VAL A 192 -5.38 -6.40 -1.96
CA VAL A 192 -5.91 -5.66 -3.11
C VAL A 192 -7.43 -5.62 -2.93
N SER A 193 -8.04 -4.46 -3.15
CA SER A 193 -9.48 -4.30 -3.01
C SER A 193 -10.27 -5.06 -4.07
N GLU A 194 -11.53 -5.38 -3.78
CA GLU A 194 -12.42 -6.10 -4.68
C GLU A 194 -12.69 -5.36 -6.00
N ASP A 195 -12.55 -4.03 -6.03
CA ASP A 195 -12.66 -3.19 -7.21
C ASP A 195 -11.34 -3.02 -7.99
N ALA A 196 -10.27 -3.67 -7.53
CA ALA A 196 -8.92 -3.68 -8.09
C ALA A 196 -8.20 -2.33 -8.20
N VAL A 197 -8.73 -1.23 -7.64
CA VAL A 197 -8.15 0.12 -7.76
C VAL A 197 -7.54 0.64 -6.46
N SER A 198 -7.36 -0.24 -5.47
CA SER A 198 -6.54 0.03 -4.30
C SER A 198 -5.84 -1.23 -3.79
N GLY A 199 -4.82 -1.03 -2.98
CA GLY A 199 -4.14 -2.11 -2.27
C GLY A 199 -3.24 -1.57 -1.19
N HIS A 200 -2.61 -2.45 -0.43
CA HIS A 200 -1.68 -2.07 0.63
C HIS A 200 -0.70 -3.18 0.94
N ILE A 201 0.36 -2.80 1.65
CA ILE A 201 1.17 -3.73 2.44
C ILE A 201 1.28 -3.21 3.87
N GLN A 202 1.40 -4.14 4.82
CA GLN A 202 1.61 -3.83 6.23
C GLN A 202 2.68 -4.75 6.81
N LEU A 203 3.63 -4.19 7.55
CA LEU A 203 4.58 -4.94 8.37
C LEU A 203 3.97 -5.18 9.75
N LEU A 204 3.98 -6.44 10.17
CA LEU A 204 3.50 -6.87 11.46
C LEU A 204 4.68 -7.46 12.24
N LYS A 205 5.06 -6.77 13.31
CA LYS A 205 6.06 -7.21 14.28
C LYS A 205 5.36 -7.44 15.61
N PRO A 206 5.08 -8.70 16.00
CA PRO A 206 4.34 -9.00 17.23
C PRO A 206 4.92 -8.27 18.46
N GLY A 207 4.08 -7.48 19.11
CA GLY A 207 4.43 -6.69 20.30
C GLY A 207 4.93 -5.26 20.02
N GLU A 208 5.54 -5.00 18.86
CA GLU A 208 6.07 -3.68 18.46
C GLU A 208 5.08 -2.90 17.59
N LEU A 209 4.43 -3.59 16.65
CA LEU A 209 3.45 -3.04 15.71
C LEU A 209 2.10 -3.75 15.86
N ALA A 210 1.04 -3.10 15.39
CA ALA A 210 -0.30 -3.68 15.36
C ALA A 210 -0.28 -5.06 14.68
N CYS A 211 -0.78 -6.07 15.38
CA CYS A 211 -1.15 -7.32 14.73
C CYS A 211 -2.49 -7.13 13.98
N PHE A 212 -2.89 -8.11 13.17
CA PHE A 212 -4.11 -8.01 12.35
C PHE A 212 -5.38 -7.84 13.21
N GLU A 213 -5.37 -8.40 14.43
CA GLU A 213 -6.46 -8.30 15.40
C GLU A 213 -6.41 -7.03 16.28
N CYS A 214 -5.39 -6.17 16.15
CA CYS A 214 -5.37 -4.90 16.87
C CYS A 214 -6.37 -3.90 16.26
N ALA A 215 -6.58 -3.96 14.95
CA ALA A 215 -7.53 -3.14 14.20
C ALA A 215 -8.28 -4.02 13.17
N PRO A 216 -9.12 -4.96 13.64
CA PRO A 216 -9.78 -5.91 12.77
C PRO A 216 -10.78 -5.21 11.84
N PRO A 217 -10.93 -5.66 10.58
CA PRO A 217 -12.00 -5.18 9.72
C PRO A 217 -13.37 -5.52 10.31
N LEU A 218 -14.40 -4.76 9.95
CA LEU A 218 -15.75 -4.89 10.53
C LEU A 218 -16.30 -6.32 10.47
N ILE A 219 -16.04 -7.05 9.38
CA ILE A 219 -16.52 -8.44 9.26
C ILE A 219 -15.90 -9.37 10.31
N VAL A 220 -14.60 -9.22 10.57
CA VAL A 220 -13.91 -10.00 11.61
C VAL A 220 -14.39 -9.57 12.99
N ALA A 221 -14.52 -8.25 13.22
CA ALA A 221 -14.98 -7.72 14.51
C ALA A 221 -16.43 -8.12 14.87
N SER A 222 -17.28 -8.30 13.87
CA SER A 222 -18.69 -8.69 14.05
C SER A 222 -18.92 -10.21 14.08
N GLY A 223 -17.90 -11.02 13.82
CA GLY A 223 -18.01 -12.48 13.76
C GLY A 223 -18.88 -12.99 12.61
N ILE A 224 -19.13 -12.15 11.59
CA ILE A 224 -19.90 -12.52 10.40
C ILE A 224 -19.01 -13.41 9.51
N ASP A 225 -19.55 -14.53 9.04
CA ASP A 225 -18.84 -15.40 8.11
C ASP A 225 -18.66 -14.67 6.76
N GLU A 226 -17.41 -14.52 6.32
CA GLU A 226 -17.03 -13.90 5.04
C GLU A 226 -17.74 -14.56 3.84
N LYS A 227 -18.05 -15.86 3.93
CA LYS A 227 -18.80 -16.58 2.89
C LYS A 227 -20.18 -15.99 2.64
N THR A 228 -20.77 -15.30 3.62
CA THR A 228 -22.07 -14.62 3.45
C THR A 228 -22.00 -13.36 2.59
N LEU A 229 -20.80 -12.77 2.42
CA LEU A 229 -20.60 -11.62 1.53
C LEU A 229 -20.37 -12.02 0.07
N LYS A 230 -19.82 -13.21 -0.16
CA LYS A 230 -19.53 -13.71 -1.51
C LYS A 230 -20.81 -14.19 -2.17
N ARG A 231 -21.29 -13.46 -3.18
CA ARG A 231 -22.43 -13.89 -4.01
C ARG A 231 -21.94 -14.82 -5.11
N GLU A 232 -22.63 -15.94 -5.31
CA GLU A 232 -22.35 -16.84 -6.43
C GLU A 232 -22.41 -16.10 -7.77
N GLY A 233 -21.41 -16.34 -8.64
CA GLY A 233 -21.29 -15.67 -9.94
C GLY A 233 -20.67 -14.27 -9.92
N VAL A 234 -20.32 -13.71 -8.76
CA VAL A 234 -19.62 -12.43 -8.64
C VAL A 234 -18.16 -12.67 -8.29
N CYS A 235 -17.27 -12.43 -9.25
CA CYS A 235 -15.82 -12.45 -9.01
C CYS A 235 -15.35 -11.06 -8.58
N ALA A 236 -14.41 -11.00 -7.64
CA ALA A 236 -13.68 -9.76 -7.37
C ALA A 236 -12.98 -9.29 -8.66
N ALA A 237 -13.09 -8.01 -8.97
CA ALA A 237 -12.33 -7.42 -10.06
C ALA A 237 -10.84 -7.56 -9.75
N SER A 238 -10.04 -7.71 -10.79
CA SER A 238 -8.62 -8.00 -10.60
C SER A 238 -7.82 -7.43 -11.75
N LEU A 239 -6.94 -6.48 -11.46
CA LEU A 239 -6.08 -5.82 -12.44
C LEU A 239 -4.63 -6.25 -12.25
N PRO A 240 -3.95 -6.72 -13.32
CA PRO A 240 -2.55 -7.13 -13.23
C PRO A 240 -1.61 -5.98 -12.83
N THR A 241 -1.98 -4.73 -13.16
CA THR A 241 -1.25 -3.52 -12.79
C THR A 241 -1.21 -3.32 -11.27
N THR A 242 -2.37 -3.35 -10.62
CA THR A 242 -2.48 -3.17 -9.16
C THR A 242 -1.75 -4.29 -8.43
N MET A 243 -1.89 -5.53 -8.89
CA MET A 243 -1.16 -6.67 -8.31
C MET A 243 0.35 -6.52 -8.46
N GLY A 244 0.83 -6.08 -9.62
CA GLY A 244 2.25 -5.82 -9.87
C GLY A 244 2.82 -4.72 -8.96
N ILE A 245 2.07 -3.63 -8.75
CA ILE A 245 2.47 -2.54 -7.85
C ILE A 245 2.52 -3.03 -6.39
N VAL A 246 1.50 -3.73 -5.93
CA VAL A 246 1.43 -4.25 -4.55
C VAL A 246 2.52 -5.31 -4.30
N ALA A 247 2.73 -6.24 -5.23
CA ALA A 247 3.82 -7.21 -5.15
C ALA A 247 5.21 -6.52 -5.14
N GLY A 248 5.38 -5.49 -5.98
CA GLY A 248 6.58 -4.67 -6.00
C GLY A 248 6.84 -3.99 -4.65
N PHE A 249 5.84 -3.37 -4.04
CA PHE A 249 5.97 -2.82 -2.69
C PHE A 249 6.29 -3.90 -1.66
N LEU A 250 5.59 -5.03 -1.71
CA LEU A 250 5.76 -6.13 -0.76
C LEU A 250 7.20 -6.64 -0.76
N VAL A 251 7.72 -6.97 -1.95
CA VAL A 251 9.08 -7.50 -2.08
C VAL A 251 10.13 -6.43 -1.83
N GLN A 252 9.92 -5.18 -2.27
CA GLN A 252 10.84 -4.09 -1.95
C GLN A 252 10.94 -3.88 -0.43
N ASN A 253 9.82 -3.97 0.29
CA ASN A 253 9.83 -3.85 1.76
C ASN A 253 10.45 -5.08 2.44
N ALA A 254 10.22 -6.28 1.90
CA ALA A 254 10.89 -7.49 2.35
C ALA A 254 12.41 -7.41 2.18
N LEU A 255 12.91 -6.92 1.04
CA LEU A 255 14.34 -6.74 0.80
C LEU A 255 14.94 -5.70 1.75
N LYS A 256 14.31 -4.53 1.92
CA LYS A 256 14.74 -3.53 2.90
C LYS A 256 14.85 -4.12 4.31
N PHE A 257 13.86 -4.94 4.70
CA PHE A 257 13.85 -5.62 5.99
C PHE A 257 14.93 -6.69 6.12
N LEU A 258 15.08 -7.57 5.12
CA LEU A 258 16.01 -8.70 5.19
C LEU A 258 17.49 -8.26 5.06
N LEU A 259 17.75 -7.22 4.27
CA LEU A 259 19.09 -6.74 3.96
C LEU A 259 19.44 -5.43 4.67
N GLN A 260 18.55 -4.91 5.52
CA GLN A 260 18.79 -3.75 6.40
C GLN A 260 19.27 -2.49 5.64
N PHE A 261 18.56 -2.13 4.55
CA PHE A 261 18.82 -0.92 3.79
C PHE A 261 17.57 -0.06 3.62
N GLY A 262 17.78 1.23 3.37
CA GLY A 262 16.69 2.19 3.22
C GLY A 262 15.81 2.28 4.47
N GLU A 263 14.57 2.73 4.28
CA GLU A 263 13.58 2.86 5.37
C GLU A 263 12.48 1.81 5.18
N VAL A 264 12.37 0.85 6.08
CA VAL A 264 11.28 -0.14 6.08
C VAL A 264 9.96 0.57 6.40
N SER A 265 8.96 0.35 5.55
CA SER A 265 7.63 0.92 5.76
C SER A 265 6.78 -0.02 6.61
N GLU A 266 6.15 0.52 7.65
CA GLU A 266 5.25 -0.24 8.52
C GLU A 266 3.87 -0.42 7.88
N TYR A 267 3.42 0.57 7.12
CA TYR A 267 2.27 0.47 6.23
C TYR A 267 2.51 1.37 5.01
N VAL A 268 2.15 0.88 3.83
CA VAL A 268 1.97 1.72 2.65
C VAL A 268 0.73 1.28 1.87
N GLY A 269 -0.16 2.22 1.60
CA GLY A 269 -1.30 2.03 0.73
C GLY A 269 -0.99 2.44 -0.71
N TYR A 270 -1.83 1.98 -1.62
CA TYR A 270 -1.88 2.40 -3.01
C TYR A 270 -3.33 2.69 -3.37
N ILE A 271 -3.58 3.91 -3.85
CA ILE A 271 -4.89 4.33 -4.37
C ILE A 271 -4.70 4.68 -5.84
N ALA A 272 -5.06 3.74 -6.73
CA ALA A 272 -4.81 3.84 -8.16
C ALA A 272 -5.54 5.02 -8.81
N LEU A 273 -6.73 5.38 -8.30
CA LEU A 273 -7.53 6.47 -8.86
C LEU A 273 -6.90 7.86 -8.68
N LYS A 274 -5.91 8.00 -7.80
CA LYS A 274 -5.30 9.29 -7.43
C LYS A 274 -3.78 9.26 -7.44
N ASP A 275 -3.17 8.17 -7.87
CA ASP A 275 -1.73 7.92 -7.76
C ASP A 275 -1.18 8.27 -6.36
N HIS A 276 -1.93 7.90 -5.32
CA HIS A 276 -1.65 8.27 -3.94
C HIS A 276 -1.13 7.09 -3.13
N PHE A 277 -0.05 7.31 -2.40
CA PHE A 277 0.67 6.28 -1.63
C PHE A 277 0.79 6.67 -0.15
N PRO A 278 -0.29 6.55 0.65
CA PRO A 278 -0.26 6.94 2.05
C PRO A 278 0.64 5.99 2.86
N ARG A 279 1.47 6.56 3.73
CA ARG A 279 2.26 5.83 4.72
C ARG A 279 1.71 6.10 6.10
N MET A 280 1.67 5.09 6.96
CA MET A 280 1.29 5.24 8.36
C MET A 280 1.97 4.19 9.24
N THR A 281 1.78 4.36 10.54
CA THR A 281 2.23 3.44 11.58
C THR A 281 1.01 3.00 12.36
N LEU A 282 0.81 1.69 12.47
CA LEU A 282 -0.25 1.11 13.28
C LEU A 282 0.37 0.52 14.54
N ARG A 283 -0.03 1.04 15.71
CA ARG A 283 0.50 0.60 17.00
C ARG A 283 -0.37 -0.53 17.60
N PRO A 284 0.22 -1.42 18.41
CA PRO A 284 -0.53 -2.46 19.09
C PRO A 284 -1.69 -1.90 19.91
N ASN A 285 -2.83 -2.61 19.91
CA ASN A 285 -3.90 -2.36 20.85
C ASN A 285 -3.57 -3.07 22.18
N PRO A 286 -3.45 -2.36 23.31
CA PRO A 286 -3.20 -2.96 24.63
C PRO A 286 -4.26 -3.99 25.04
N GLU A 287 -5.47 -3.84 24.53
CA GLU A 287 -6.63 -4.70 24.78
C GLU A 287 -6.93 -5.62 23.58
N CYS A 288 -5.96 -5.82 22.67
CA CYS A 288 -6.12 -6.71 21.51
C CYS A 288 -6.64 -8.08 21.95
N VAL A 289 -7.65 -8.64 21.27
CA VAL A 289 -8.33 -9.90 21.65
C VAL A 289 -7.34 -11.08 21.77
N SER A 290 -6.33 -11.14 20.90
CA SER A 290 -5.26 -12.14 20.95
C SER A 290 -4.42 -12.03 22.23
N SER A 291 -4.51 -13.05 23.09
CA SER A 291 -3.67 -13.16 24.30
C SER A 291 -2.19 -13.24 23.97
N TRP A 292 -1.83 -13.90 22.87
CA TRP A 292 -0.46 -13.93 22.35
C TRP A 292 0.03 -12.54 21.97
N CYS A 293 -0.78 -11.73 21.27
CA CYS A 293 -0.41 -10.35 20.97
C CYS A 293 -0.11 -9.55 22.26
N ARG A 294 -0.99 -9.61 23.26
CA ARG A 294 -0.78 -8.93 24.55
C ARG A 294 0.50 -9.42 25.26
N LYS A 295 0.78 -10.73 25.22
CA LYS A 295 2.03 -11.31 25.73
C LYS A 295 3.25 -10.73 25.01
N GLN A 296 3.24 -10.68 23.68
CA GLN A 296 4.35 -10.12 22.90
C GLN A 296 4.55 -8.62 23.17
N GLN A 297 3.47 -7.86 23.41
CA GLN A 297 3.56 -6.45 23.80
C GLN A 297 4.31 -6.29 25.12
N GLY A 298 3.99 -7.10 26.15
CA GLY A 298 4.71 -7.08 27.43
C GLY A 298 6.20 -7.43 27.26
N LEU A 299 6.52 -8.44 26.45
CA LEU A 299 7.90 -8.83 26.15
C LEU A 299 8.66 -7.74 25.38
N PHE A 300 8.00 -7.03 24.46
CA PHE A 300 8.59 -5.91 23.75
C PHE A 300 8.88 -4.74 24.70
N GLN A 301 7.92 -4.36 25.55
CA GLN A 301 8.09 -3.27 26.52
C GLN A 301 9.23 -3.55 27.51
N ALA A 302 9.38 -4.80 27.97
CA ALA A 302 10.50 -5.19 28.84
C ALA A 302 11.85 -5.00 28.14
N ARG A 303 11.98 -5.51 26.89
CA ARG A 303 13.22 -5.35 26.09
C ARG A 303 13.53 -3.89 25.77
N GLU A 304 12.53 -3.08 25.46
CA GLU A 304 12.72 -1.65 25.21
C GLU A 304 13.17 -0.91 26.48
N LYS A 305 12.62 -1.26 27.65
CA LYS A 305 13.06 -0.68 28.92
C LYS A 305 14.52 -1.02 29.21
N GLU A 306 14.94 -2.25 28.96
CA GLU A 306 16.34 -2.68 29.08
C GLU A 306 17.25 -1.94 28.09
N ARG A 307 16.82 -1.80 26.83
CA ARG A 307 17.55 -1.04 25.80
C ARG A 307 17.77 0.42 26.21
N LEU A 308 16.70 1.08 26.65
CA LEU A 308 16.77 2.49 27.10
C LEU A 308 17.63 2.65 28.35
N ALA A 309 17.59 1.69 29.28
CA ALA A 309 18.45 1.70 30.45
C ALA A 309 19.94 1.51 30.07
N ALA A 310 20.23 0.61 29.12
CA ALA A 310 21.58 0.42 28.60
C ALA A 310 22.10 1.65 27.84
N GLU A 311 21.25 2.29 27.02
CA GLU A 311 21.59 3.50 26.29
C GLU A 311 21.87 4.68 27.22
N ALA A 312 21.12 4.80 28.33
CA ALA A 312 21.34 5.82 29.35
C ALA A 312 22.68 5.66 30.11
N LEU A 313 23.28 4.46 30.10
CA LEU A 313 24.59 4.20 30.70
C LEU A 313 25.76 4.49 29.75
N LEU A 314 25.50 4.71 28.45
CA LEU A 314 26.55 5.05 27.50
C LEU A 314 27.02 6.50 27.70
N PRO A 315 28.33 6.77 27.67
CA PRO A 315 28.83 8.14 27.70
C PRO A 315 28.27 8.91 26.50
N PRO A 316 28.01 10.22 26.63
CA PRO A 316 27.51 11.03 25.54
C PRO A 316 28.45 10.91 24.33
N PRO A 317 27.91 10.89 23.10
CA PRO A 317 28.74 10.80 21.92
C PRO A 317 29.74 11.97 21.91
N PRO A 318 30.98 11.74 21.45
CA PRO A 318 31.96 12.81 21.35
C PRO A 318 31.39 13.94 20.50
N PRO A 319 31.70 15.21 20.84
CA PRO A 319 31.21 16.34 20.07
C PRO A 319 31.58 16.16 18.59
N PRO A 320 30.70 16.56 17.67
CA PRO A 320 30.99 16.47 16.25
C PRO A 320 32.31 17.21 15.97
N PRO A 321 33.16 16.67 15.07
CA PRO A 321 34.39 17.36 14.71
C PRO A 321 34.07 18.78 14.26
N PRO A 322 34.89 19.78 14.60
CA PRO A 322 34.67 21.15 14.17
C PRO A 322 34.51 21.16 12.64
N PRO A 323 33.58 21.97 12.10
CA PRO A 323 33.39 22.06 10.66
C PRO A 323 34.75 22.33 10.04
N LYS A 324 35.20 21.43 9.15
CA LYS A 324 36.42 21.67 8.37
C LYS A 324 36.21 22.99 7.66
N ILE A 325 36.93 24.02 8.10
CA ILE A 325 37.06 25.26 7.35
C ILE A 325 37.64 24.81 6.03
N GLN A 326 36.80 24.75 5.00
CA GLN A 326 37.29 24.66 3.64
C GLN A 326 38.03 25.98 3.42
N THR A 327 39.35 25.96 3.65
CA THR A 327 40.22 26.93 3.01
C THR A 327 39.91 26.81 1.54
N LYS A 328 39.31 27.86 0.98
CA LYS A 328 39.00 27.98 -0.43
C LYS A 328 40.22 27.43 -1.20
N PRO A 329 40.07 26.34 -1.99
CA PRO A 329 41.21 25.86 -2.76
C PRO A 329 41.74 27.05 -3.57
N PRO A 330 43.07 27.21 -3.70
CA PRO A 330 43.62 28.25 -4.56
C PRO A 330 42.92 28.14 -5.91
N ALA A 331 42.48 29.29 -6.44
CA ALA A 331 41.76 29.36 -7.69
C ALA A 331 42.51 28.48 -8.72
N ALA A 332 41.82 27.47 -9.25
CA ALA A 332 42.39 26.66 -10.32
C ALA A 332 42.87 27.63 -11.41
N PRO A 333 44.08 27.45 -11.96
CA PRO A 333 44.51 28.25 -13.09
C PRO A 333 43.44 28.15 -14.18
N ALA A 334 43.06 29.31 -14.72
CA ALA A 334 42.11 29.39 -15.82
C ALA A 334 42.53 28.37 -16.91
N PRO A 335 41.58 27.62 -17.51
CA PRO A 335 41.94 26.71 -18.59
C PRO A 335 42.68 27.51 -19.66
N SER A 336 43.90 27.07 -19.97
CA SER A 336 44.71 27.61 -21.05
C SER A 336 43.85 27.68 -22.31
N GLY A 337 43.61 28.90 -22.78
CA GLY A 337 42.77 29.16 -23.94
C GLY A 337 43.25 28.35 -25.13
N LYS A 338 42.37 27.51 -25.68
CA LYS A 338 42.41 27.25 -27.12
C LYS A 338 41.85 28.50 -27.78
N GLU A 339 42.77 29.30 -28.32
CA GLU A 339 42.51 30.45 -29.17
C GLU A 339 41.45 30.11 -30.23
N TRP A 340 40.35 30.86 -30.22
CA TRP A 340 39.63 31.12 -31.45
C TRP A 340 40.33 32.27 -32.14
N GLN A 341 41.16 31.95 -33.14
CA GLN A 341 41.77 32.94 -34.02
C GLN A 341 40.68 33.57 -34.90
N SER A 342 40.27 34.80 -34.59
CA SER A 342 39.69 35.70 -35.58
C SER A 342 40.78 36.64 -36.09
N ARG A 343 41.06 36.51 -37.40
CA ARG A 343 41.95 37.42 -38.13
C ARG A 343 41.40 38.86 -38.07
N GLY A 344 42.34 39.79 -38.02
CA GLY A 344 42.14 41.18 -37.63
C GLY A 344 41.31 42.05 -38.57
N GLY A 345 40.93 43.21 -38.02
CA GLY A 345 40.24 44.29 -38.71
C GLY A 345 39.94 45.42 -37.73
N SER A 346 40.83 46.41 -37.70
CA SER A 346 40.73 47.67 -36.98
C SER A 346 39.47 48.48 -37.34
N GLY A 347 38.77 49.04 -36.35
CA GLY A 347 37.76 50.07 -36.59
C GLY A 347 36.88 50.35 -35.37
N GLY A 348 36.95 51.57 -34.85
CA GLY A 348 36.08 52.10 -33.79
C GLY A 348 34.62 52.31 -34.23
N PRO A 349 33.78 52.92 -33.37
CA PRO A 349 32.41 52.48 -33.13
C PRO A 349 31.38 53.13 -34.04
N HIS A 350 30.42 52.35 -34.56
CA HIS A 350 29.18 52.91 -35.09
C HIS A 350 27.95 52.11 -34.66
N ARG A 351 26.93 52.87 -34.25
CA ARG A 351 25.60 52.45 -33.85
C ARG A 351 24.70 52.41 -35.10
N MET A 352 23.90 51.34 -35.19
CA MET A 352 22.54 51.23 -35.74
C MET A 352 22.27 50.27 -36.90
N SER A 353 21.12 49.62 -36.72
CA SER A 353 20.14 49.05 -37.66
C SER A 353 20.50 47.82 -38.50
N GLY A 354 19.69 46.77 -38.31
CA GLY A 354 19.66 45.61 -39.20
C GLY A 354 18.81 44.47 -38.62
N THR A 355 17.55 44.40 -39.06
CA THR A 355 16.57 43.34 -38.81
C THR A 355 17.08 41.95 -39.24
N TRP A 356 16.81 40.91 -38.44
CA TRP A 356 17.08 39.52 -38.80
C TRP A 356 16.13 39.03 -39.92
N PRO A 357 16.62 38.28 -40.93
CA PRO A 357 15.79 37.69 -41.98
C PRO A 357 14.82 36.63 -41.43
N LYS A 358 13.56 36.67 -41.88
CA LYS A 358 12.43 35.84 -41.41
C LYS A 358 12.49 34.35 -41.80
N GLU A 359 13.56 33.89 -42.44
CA GLU A 359 13.73 32.48 -42.82
C GLU A 359 14.64 31.68 -41.88
N ALA A 360 15.44 32.33 -41.03
CA ALA A 360 16.24 31.65 -40.00
C ALA A 360 15.45 31.28 -38.73
N GLN A 361 14.25 31.84 -38.55
CA GLN A 361 13.38 31.56 -37.39
C GLN A 361 12.42 30.38 -37.57
N ARG A 362 12.37 29.73 -38.76
CA ARG A 362 11.44 28.63 -39.03
C ARG A 362 12.03 27.22 -38.99
N GLN A 363 13.35 27.08 -38.77
CA GLN A 363 14.00 25.75 -38.76
C GLN A 363 14.43 25.23 -37.38
N LEU A 364 14.28 25.99 -36.29
CA LEU A 364 14.62 25.51 -34.94
C LEU A 364 13.42 25.06 -34.07
N VAL A 365 12.19 25.11 -34.59
CA VAL A 365 10.97 24.76 -33.82
C VAL A 365 10.41 23.37 -34.17
N ARG A 366 11.17 22.51 -34.87
CA ARG A 366 10.67 21.17 -35.28
C ARG A 366 11.39 19.95 -34.73
N GLN A 367 12.37 20.06 -33.83
CA GLN A 367 13.11 18.86 -33.39
C GLN A 367 13.35 18.66 -31.89
N CYS A 368 12.86 19.51 -30.98
CA CYS A 368 12.97 19.24 -29.54
C CYS A 368 11.71 19.68 -28.80
N GLY A 369 10.76 18.76 -28.65
CA GLY A 369 9.53 18.97 -27.88
C GLY A 369 9.79 18.94 -26.36
N GLY A 370 9.89 20.13 -25.78
CA GLY A 370 9.23 20.55 -24.53
C GLY A 370 9.34 19.68 -23.28
N ALA A 371 10.39 19.91 -22.48
CA ALA A 371 10.33 19.80 -21.03
C ALA A 371 11.17 20.92 -20.38
N GLY A 372 10.54 21.74 -19.53
CA GLY A 372 11.21 22.38 -18.40
C GLY A 372 11.40 23.90 -18.42
N TYR A 373 10.84 24.52 -17.38
CA TYR A 373 11.47 25.54 -16.54
C TYR A 373 11.85 26.92 -17.13
N HIS A 374 11.13 27.95 -16.68
CA HIS A 374 11.69 29.28 -16.48
C HIS A 374 12.10 29.46 -15.01
N ARG A 375 13.36 29.83 -14.82
CA ARG A 375 13.94 30.39 -13.60
C ARG A 375 14.32 31.84 -13.90
N MET A 376 14.00 32.79 -13.03
CA MET A 376 14.94 33.85 -12.66
C MET A 376 14.53 34.52 -11.35
N ALA A 377 15.56 34.84 -10.57
CA ALA A 377 15.54 35.30 -9.20
C ALA A 377 15.50 36.83 -9.10
N GLY A 378 14.91 37.33 -8.01
CA GLY A 378 15.11 38.68 -7.50
C GLY A 378 14.91 38.67 -5.99
N ARG A 379 16.00 38.93 -5.23
CA ARG A 379 16.00 39.05 -3.76
C ARG A 379 15.23 40.30 -3.35
N LEU A 380 14.38 40.22 -2.32
CA LEU A 380 14.02 41.33 -1.43
C LEU A 380 13.50 40.78 -0.08
N ALA A 381 13.96 41.37 1.02
CA ALA A 381 13.73 40.99 2.41
C ALA A 381 12.27 41.14 2.89
N PRO A 382 11.82 40.44 3.95
CA PRO A 382 10.44 40.51 4.40
C PRO A 382 10.19 41.79 5.22
N LYS A 383 9.40 42.73 4.66
CA LYS A 383 8.77 43.80 5.43
C LYS A 383 7.47 43.27 6.07
N LYS A 384 7.31 43.55 7.36
CA LYS A 384 6.08 43.39 8.16
C LYS A 384 4.90 44.03 7.41
N ALA A 385 3.84 43.26 7.16
CA ALA A 385 2.56 43.79 6.70
C ALA A 385 1.58 43.83 7.87
N ALA A 386 1.17 45.05 8.21
CA ALA A 386 0.08 45.34 9.13
C ALA A 386 -1.25 44.83 8.53
N VAL A 387 -2.05 44.13 9.35
CA VAL A 387 -3.42 43.75 9.02
C VAL A 387 -4.32 44.91 9.43
N SER A 388 -4.97 45.54 8.45
CA SER A 388 -6.07 46.47 8.67
C SER A 388 -7.37 45.68 8.90
N SER A 389 -8.10 46.08 9.92
CA SER A 389 -9.39 45.54 10.34
C SER A 389 -10.51 45.97 9.40
N ASN A 390 -11.24 45.02 8.81
CA ASN A 390 -12.54 45.29 8.18
C ASN A 390 -13.67 44.70 9.03
N ALA A 391 -14.41 45.60 9.67
CA ALA A 391 -15.61 45.33 10.46
C ALA A 391 -16.79 45.02 9.52
N GLY A 392 -16.94 43.75 9.13
CA GLY A 392 -18.08 43.29 8.33
C GLY A 392 -18.39 41.78 8.46
N THR A 393 -17.44 41.00 8.97
CA THR A 393 -17.54 39.54 9.16
C THR A 393 -18.03 39.11 10.54
N SER A 394 -18.21 40.06 11.47
CA SER A 394 -18.51 39.80 12.89
C SER A 394 -19.99 39.46 13.17
N GLN A 395 -20.93 39.92 12.34
CA GLN A 395 -22.37 39.77 12.65
C GLN A 395 -22.99 38.47 12.11
N MET A 396 -22.41 37.90 11.04
CA MET A 396 -22.82 36.60 10.49
C MET A 396 -22.28 35.44 11.34
N ALA A 397 -21.03 35.54 11.80
CA ALA A 397 -20.42 34.55 12.70
C ALA A 397 -21.16 34.47 14.05
N LYS A 398 -21.56 35.62 14.62
CA LYS A 398 -22.37 35.66 15.86
C LYS A 398 -23.76 35.03 15.70
N ARG A 399 -24.37 35.12 14.51
CA ARG A 399 -25.67 34.48 14.21
C ARG A 399 -25.55 32.96 14.06
N ILE A 400 -24.47 32.47 13.46
CA ILE A 400 -24.21 31.04 13.28
C ILE A 400 -23.92 30.37 14.63
N VAL A 401 -23.11 31.00 15.48
CA VAL A 401 -22.81 30.48 16.83
C VAL A 401 -24.06 30.48 17.72
N GLY A 402 -24.91 31.52 17.65
CA GLY A 402 -26.18 31.56 18.37
C GLY A 402 -27.17 30.45 17.95
N MET A 403 -27.20 30.11 16.66
CA MET A 403 -28.03 29.01 16.14
C MET A 403 -27.52 27.63 16.60
N PHE A 404 -26.21 27.41 16.65
CA PHE A 404 -25.63 26.17 17.17
C PHE A 404 -25.94 25.96 18.65
N ILE A 405 -25.89 27.01 19.47
CA ILE A 405 -26.23 26.94 20.89
C ILE A 405 -27.72 26.63 21.09
N ALA A 406 -28.62 27.21 20.28
CA ALA A 406 -30.05 26.93 20.35
C ALA A 406 -30.43 25.50 19.89
N VAL A 407 -29.72 24.95 18.90
CA VAL A 407 -29.90 23.58 18.41
C VAL A 407 -29.38 22.56 19.44
N ILE A 408 -28.24 22.82 20.07
CA ILE A 408 -27.70 21.97 21.15
C ILE A 408 -28.59 22.04 22.40
N ALA A 409 -29.14 23.21 22.73
CA ALA A 409 -30.08 23.36 23.84
C ALA A 409 -31.43 22.66 23.58
N SER A 410 -31.90 22.63 22.33
CA SER A 410 -33.13 21.93 21.94
C SER A 410 -32.96 20.40 21.84
N LEU A 411 -31.73 19.93 21.53
CA LEU A 411 -31.40 18.50 21.47
C LEU A 411 -31.18 17.85 22.85
N ARG A 412 -31.02 18.63 23.92
CA ARG A 412 -30.97 18.11 25.30
C ARG A 412 -32.32 17.70 25.88
N LEU A 413 -33.43 17.98 25.19
CA LEU A 413 -34.79 17.65 25.67
C LEU A 413 -35.51 16.51 24.91
N SER A 414 -34.89 15.90 23.90
CA SER A 414 -35.48 14.79 23.15
C SER A 414 -34.48 13.67 22.88
N LEU A 415 -33.99 13.03 23.95
CA LEU A 415 -33.36 11.72 23.90
C LEU A 415 -34.30 10.67 24.49
N ILE A 416 -35.42 10.43 23.81
CA ILE A 416 -36.15 9.16 23.86
C ILE A 416 -36.62 8.86 22.43
N ASN A 417 -36.23 7.68 21.93
CA ASN A 417 -36.57 7.04 20.65
C ASN A 417 -35.65 7.36 19.45
N GLY A 418 -34.83 6.36 19.11
CA GLY A 418 -33.92 6.34 17.96
C GLY A 418 -34.67 6.20 16.63
N ALA A 419 -34.62 7.25 15.82
CA ALA A 419 -34.86 7.19 14.37
C ALA A 419 -34.33 8.41 13.59
N MET A 420 -33.58 9.32 14.20
CA MET A 420 -33.30 10.65 13.61
C MET A 420 -31.81 10.99 13.41
N VAL A 421 -30.95 9.99 13.21
CA VAL A 421 -29.52 10.20 12.91
C VAL A 421 -29.21 10.17 11.41
N ILE A 422 -30.13 9.66 10.57
CA ILE A 422 -29.87 9.48 9.13
C ILE A 422 -30.13 10.77 8.31
N ALA A 423 -30.91 11.73 8.82
CA ALA A 423 -31.28 12.93 8.06
C ALA A 423 -30.25 14.07 8.11
N VAL A 424 -29.39 14.13 9.14
CA VAL A 424 -28.45 15.26 9.33
C VAL A 424 -27.15 15.06 8.54
N SER A 425 -26.70 13.81 8.35
CA SER A 425 -25.48 13.50 7.61
C SER A 425 -25.58 13.82 6.12
N PHE A 426 -26.78 13.75 5.52
CA PHE A 426 -27.00 14.10 4.11
C PHE A 426 -26.97 15.61 3.83
N VAL A 427 -27.25 16.45 4.84
CA VAL A 427 -27.26 17.91 4.67
C VAL A 427 -25.85 18.49 4.77
N VAL A 428 -24.98 17.88 5.58
CA VAL A 428 -23.59 18.33 5.75
C VAL A 428 -22.71 17.93 4.55
N TYR A 429 -22.97 16.76 3.93
CA TYR A 429 -22.20 16.31 2.76
C TYR A 429 -22.56 17.04 1.45
N GLY A 430 -23.74 17.68 1.39
CA GLY A 430 -24.23 18.38 0.19
C GLY A 430 -23.78 19.84 0.05
N LEU A 431 -23.06 20.41 1.03
CA LEU A 431 -22.73 21.85 1.07
C LEU A 431 -21.28 22.21 0.72
N GLU A 432 -20.46 21.23 0.33
CA GLU A 432 -19.07 21.51 -0.06
C GLU A 432 -18.87 21.69 -1.58
N GLN A 433 -19.94 21.63 -2.37
CA GLN A 433 -19.90 21.71 -3.83
C GLN A 433 -21.08 22.52 -4.38
N SER A 434 -21.11 23.85 -4.23
CA SER A 434 -21.91 24.72 -5.11
C SER A 434 -21.67 26.21 -4.83
N THR A 435 -21.05 26.90 -5.78
CA THR A 435 -21.16 28.35 -5.92
C THR A 435 -22.56 28.74 -6.45
N LYS A 436 -23.14 29.79 -5.84
CA LYS A 436 -24.29 30.63 -6.30
C LYS A 436 -25.71 30.06 -6.11
N GLU A 437 -26.56 30.92 -5.52
CA GLU A 437 -28.04 31.03 -5.32
C GLU A 437 -29.04 29.92 -5.74
N SER A 438 -28.67 28.97 -6.59
CA SER A 438 -29.54 27.91 -7.09
C SER A 438 -29.80 26.75 -6.11
N ALA A 439 -28.95 26.56 -5.09
CA ALA A 439 -29.14 25.53 -4.05
C ALA A 439 -30.32 25.85 -3.12
N TRP A 440 -30.55 27.13 -2.82
CA TRP A 440 -31.62 27.60 -1.93
C TRP A 440 -33.02 27.34 -2.50
N GLN A 441 -33.20 27.51 -3.81
CA GLN A 441 -34.48 27.24 -4.48
C GLN A 441 -34.80 25.74 -4.60
N ARG A 442 -33.78 24.87 -4.64
CA ARG A 442 -33.97 23.40 -4.63
C ARG A 442 -34.32 22.91 -3.23
N LEU A 443 -33.64 23.39 -2.18
CA LEU A 443 -33.95 23.09 -0.79
C LEU A 443 -35.38 23.50 -0.40
N ARG A 444 -35.84 24.69 -0.83
CA ARG A 444 -37.21 25.16 -0.56
C ARG A 444 -38.28 24.28 -1.21
N ARG A 445 -38.02 23.72 -2.41
CA ARG A 445 -38.92 22.77 -3.08
C ARG A 445 -38.99 21.42 -2.36
N VAL A 446 -37.84 20.88 -1.93
CA VAL A 446 -37.80 19.62 -1.17
C VAL A 446 -38.52 19.76 0.18
N PHE A 447 -38.27 20.87 0.89
CA PHE A 447 -38.91 21.12 2.19
C PHE A 447 -40.43 21.31 2.06
N ASN A 448 -40.90 22.02 1.03
CA ASN A 448 -42.33 22.17 0.76
C ASN A 448 -42.99 20.87 0.31
N GLY A 449 -42.28 20.01 -0.43
CA GLY A 449 -42.76 18.67 -0.82
C GLY A 449 -42.92 17.72 0.37
N VAL A 450 -41.97 17.73 1.31
CA VAL A 450 -42.05 16.96 2.56
C VAL A 450 -43.19 17.47 3.45
N LYS A 451 -43.39 18.80 3.53
CA LYS A 451 -44.48 19.41 4.29
C LYS A 451 -45.87 19.05 3.71
N ALA A 452 -45.99 18.94 2.38
CA ALA A 452 -47.23 18.51 1.72
C ALA A 452 -47.49 17.00 1.88
N GLY A 453 -46.44 16.16 1.86
CA GLY A 453 -46.56 14.71 2.06
C GLY A 453 -46.94 14.32 3.49
N VAL A 454 -46.37 14.99 4.49
CA VAL A 454 -46.70 14.73 5.91
C VAL A 454 -48.13 15.22 6.24
N GLY A 455 -48.59 16.29 5.61
CA GLY A 455 -49.98 16.78 5.76
C GLY A 455 -51.06 15.91 5.09
N SER A 456 -50.69 15.03 4.16
CA SER A 456 -51.63 14.07 3.52
C SER A 456 -51.67 12.73 4.27
N LEU A 457 -50.57 12.31 4.91
CA LEU A 457 -50.54 11.13 5.78
C LEU A 457 -51.39 11.30 7.06
N PHE A 458 -51.49 12.53 7.60
CA PHE A 458 -52.33 12.82 8.76
C PHE A 458 -53.83 13.01 8.45
N ARG A 459 -54.23 12.94 7.18
CA ARG A 459 -55.65 13.08 6.75
C ARG A 459 -56.30 11.77 6.29
N ARG A 460 -55.57 10.65 6.28
CA ARG A 460 -56.04 9.33 5.82
C ARG A 460 -56.24 8.27 6.91
N LYS A 461 -56.13 8.62 8.19
CA LYS A 461 -56.57 7.75 9.31
C LYS A 461 -57.56 8.52 10.17
N GLY A 462 -58.77 8.66 9.64
CA GLY A 462 -59.94 9.03 10.43
C GLY A 462 -60.57 7.76 10.97
N GLU A 463 -60.64 7.65 12.29
CA GLU A 463 -61.71 7.00 13.09
C GLU A 463 -61.21 6.84 14.53
N TRP A 464 -61.59 7.76 15.41
CA TRP A 464 -61.84 7.48 16.83
C TRP A 464 -63.01 8.38 17.28
N PRO A 465 -64.03 7.85 17.97
CA PRO A 465 -65.13 8.67 18.48
C PRO A 465 -64.67 9.54 19.67
N ALA A 466 -65.35 10.68 19.78
CA ALA A 466 -65.08 11.78 20.69
C ALA A 466 -65.40 11.50 22.17
N MET A 467 -64.64 12.17 23.05
CA MET A 467 -64.98 12.82 24.33
C MET A 467 -63.63 13.07 25.02
N GLY A 468 -63.19 14.25 25.48
CA GLY A 468 -63.88 15.38 26.09
C GLY A 468 -63.18 15.64 27.44
N GLY A 469 -62.64 16.84 27.67
CA GLY A 469 -62.36 17.34 29.02
C GLY A 469 -60.92 17.21 29.55
N THR A 470 -60.40 18.36 29.92
CA THR A 470 -59.22 18.62 30.75
C THR A 470 -59.35 18.08 32.18
N SER A 471 -58.40 17.27 32.65
CA SER A 471 -57.81 17.25 34.02
C SER A 471 -57.16 15.88 34.30
N GLY A 472 -56.04 15.85 35.04
CA GLY A 472 -55.53 14.60 35.63
C GLY A 472 -54.07 14.23 35.36
N TYR A 473 -53.13 15.18 35.41
CA TYR A 473 -51.72 14.84 35.65
C TYR A 473 -51.52 14.63 37.16
N HIS A 474 -51.54 13.38 37.64
CA HIS A 474 -50.74 12.90 38.77
C HIS A 474 -50.97 11.40 39.00
N ARG A 475 -49.86 10.70 39.27
CA ARG A 475 -49.69 9.28 39.68
C ARG A 475 -49.66 8.24 38.55
N MET A 476 -48.44 7.88 38.15
CA MET A 476 -47.85 6.55 38.38
C MET A 476 -46.48 6.50 37.69
N ALA A 477 -45.50 7.18 38.27
CA ALA A 477 -44.09 6.91 38.02
C ALA A 477 -43.52 6.35 39.34
N GLY A 478 -43.75 5.06 39.54
CA GLY A 478 -43.20 4.28 40.64
C GLY A 478 -42.95 2.87 40.16
N ARG A 479 -41.68 2.46 40.21
CA ARG A 479 -41.12 1.13 39.87
C ARG A 479 -40.88 0.85 38.39
N LEU A 480 -39.63 1.07 37.94
CA LEU A 480 -38.65 0.00 37.70
C LEU A 480 -37.45 0.57 36.93
N GLY A 481 -36.44 0.99 37.67
CA GLY A 481 -35.06 0.87 37.21
C GLY A 481 -34.53 -0.47 37.69
N LYS A 482 -33.97 -1.26 36.78
CA LYS A 482 -32.88 -2.23 36.99
C LYS A 482 -32.52 -2.92 35.67
N THR A 483 -31.26 -2.72 35.26
CA THR A 483 -30.40 -3.62 34.46
C THR A 483 -30.88 -4.02 33.05
N VAL A 484 -30.27 -3.46 32.00
CA VAL A 484 -29.16 -4.03 31.19
C VAL A 484 -28.51 -2.88 30.42
#